data_AF-A0A2N0LC21-F1
#
_entry.id   AF-A0A2N0LC21-F1
#
_cell.length_a   1.000
_cell.length_b   1.000
_cell.length_c   1.000
_cell.angle_alpha   90.00
_cell.angle_beta   90.00
_cell.angle_gamma   90.00
#
_symmetry.space_group_name_H-M   'P 1'
#
loop_
_entity.id
_entity.type
_entity.pdbx_description
1 polymer ?
#
loop_
_entity_poly.entity_id
_entity_poly.type
_entity_poly.pdbx_seq_one_letter_code
_entity_poly.pdbx_strand_id
1 'polypeptide(L)'
;MAQLRNEGNLTLVNSTASENSANNGAGIQNWGNLKVGSSTLSSSTLSGNHASEQGGGIQISHAALESTTEIANTILAGNTASAGPDCDGILDSMGNNLIGDTGACVYTPGSGDVLGTSSQPVDPRLAPLRDNEGPTQTQELLPGSPAIDSGGDGPEPESDQRGEPRRKGPARDIGAFER
;
A
#
# COMPACT_ATOMS: atom_id res chain seq x y z
N MET A 1 -10.03 15.09 5.14
CA MET A 1 -10.02 14.29 3.88
C MET A 1 -10.61 12.92 4.20
N ALA A 2 -11.26 12.27 3.24
CA ALA A 2 -12.12 11.10 3.48
C ALA A 2 -11.34 9.79 3.27
N GLN A 3 -11.37 8.91 4.28
CA GLN A 3 -10.87 7.52 4.19
C GLN A 3 -11.65 6.71 3.14
N LEU A 4 -11.01 5.68 2.58
CA LEU A 4 -11.71 4.64 1.81
C LEU A 4 -12.29 3.61 2.78
N ARG A 5 -13.60 3.68 3.04
CA ARG A 5 -14.32 2.67 3.82
C ARG A 5 -14.99 1.66 2.89
N ASN A 6 -14.58 0.41 2.97
CA ASN A 6 -15.10 -0.67 2.16
C ASN A 6 -15.82 -1.72 3.02
N GLU A 7 -17.06 -2.03 2.63
CA GLU A 7 -17.91 -3.07 3.27
C GLU A 7 -18.17 -4.26 2.31
N GLY A 8 -17.46 -4.31 1.17
CA GLY A 8 -17.56 -5.32 0.11
C GLY A 8 -16.19 -5.63 -0.51
N ASN A 9 -16.09 -5.70 -1.84
CA ASN A 9 -14.82 -5.89 -2.56
C ASN A 9 -14.24 -4.55 -3.00
N LEU A 10 -12.96 -4.28 -2.69
CA LEU A 10 -12.23 -3.11 -3.14
C LEU A 10 -11.06 -3.53 -4.04
N THR A 11 -10.99 -2.96 -5.24
CA THR A 11 -9.82 -3.09 -6.11
C THR A 11 -9.16 -1.72 -6.24
N LEU A 12 -7.91 -1.63 -5.76
CA LEU A 12 -7.11 -0.42 -5.87
C LEU A 12 -5.87 -0.74 -6.72
N VAL A 13 -5.78 -0.09 -7.88
CA VAL A 13 -4.73 -0.37 -8.86
C VAL A 13 -4.14 0.95 -9.32
N ASN A 14 -2.80 1.05 -9.41
CA ASN A 14 -2.10 2.26 -9.87
C ASN A 14 -2.60 3.54 -9.20
N SER A 15 -2.82 3.48 -7.90
CA SER A 15 -3.44 4.59 -7.19
C SER A 15 -2.59 5.00 -6.01
N THR A 16 -2.55 6.31 -5.75
CA THR A 16 -1.95 6.88 -4.54
C THR A 16 -3.06 7.27 -3.58
N ALA A 17 -3.05 6.69 -2.38
CA ALA A 17 -3.88 7.11 -1.24
C ALA A 17 -2.96 7.65 -0.14
N SER A 18 -2.91 8.98 -0.02
CA SER A 18 -1.99 9.65 0.88
C SER A 18 -2.64 10.81 1.62
N GLU A 19 -2.07 11.18 2.76
CA GLU A 19 -2.47 12.32 3.59
C GLU A 19 -3.93 12.24 4.11
N ASN A 20 -4.50 11.03 4.21
CA ASN A 20 -5.81 10.83 4.80
C ASN A 20 -5.73 10.75 6.33
N SER A 21 -6.83 11.09 7.01
CA SER A 21 -6.93 10.96 8.46
C SER A 21 -8.26 10.35 8.89
N ALA A 22 -8.21 9.41 9.83
CA ALA A 22 -9.35 8.65 10.32
C ALA A 22 -9.15 8.20 11.77
N ASN A 23 -10.16 7.55 12.36
CA ASN A 23 -9.96 6.84 13.62
C ASN A 23 -9.20 5.51 13.40
N ASN A 24 -9.57 4.77 12.36
CA ASN A 24 -9.01 3.47 12.01
C ASN A 24 -8.91 3.35 10.48
N GLY A 25 -7.85 2.74 9.94
CA GLY A 25 -7.76 2.46 8.50
C GLY A 25 -7.74 3.72 7.65
N ALA A 26 -6.83 4.66 7.92
CA ALA A 26 -6.92 6.00 7.33
C ALA A 26 -6.69 6.01 5.82
N GLY A 27 -5.82 5.14 5.29
CA GLY A 27 -5.76 4.84 3.86
C GLY A 27 -6.97 4.00 3.43
N ILE A 28 -7.09 2.78 3.98
CA ILE A 28 -8.18 1.85 3.72
C ILE A 28 -8.70 1.25 5.04
N GLN A 29 -10.02 1.29 5.21
CA GLN A 29 -10.72 0.55 6.24
C GLN A 29 -11.59 -0.54 5.61
N ASN A 30 -11.22 -1.80 5.80
CA ASN A 30 -11.96 -2.97 5.32
C ASN A 30 -12.81 -3.57 6.45
N TRP A 31 -14.14 -3.43 6.35
CA TRP A 31 -15.14 -4.01 7.26
C TRP A 31 -15.97 -5.07 6.53
N GLY A 32 -15.47 -6.32 6.50
CA GLY A 32 -16.22 -7.45 5.95
C GLY A 32 -17.23 -8.00 6.98
N ASN A 33 -18.52 -7.80 6.74
CA ASN A 33 -19.56 -8.60 7.42
C ASN A 33 -19.73 -9.92 6.65
N LEU A 34 -19.05 -10.98 7.10
CA LEU A 34 -19.35 -12.38 6.76
C LEU A 34 -19.44 -12.79 5.28
N LYS A 35 -18.81 -12.05 4.36
CA LYS A 35 -18.55 -12.53 2.99
C LYS A 35 -17.06 -12.40 2.70
N VAL A 36 -16.49 -13.48 2.18
CA VAL A 36 -15.18 -13.56 1.54
C VAL A 36 -15.12 -12.49 0.46
N GLY A 37 -14.64 -11.30 0.84
CA GLY A 37 -14.40 -10.20 -0.08
C GLY A 37 -12.90 -10.00 -0.14
N SER A 38 -12.28 -10.46 -1.23
CA SER A 38 -10.89 -10.16 -1.51
C SER A 38 -10.81 -8.68 -1.90
N SER A 39 -10.08 -7.91 -1.11
CA SER A 39 -9.59 -6.61 -1.58
C SER A 39 -8.25 -6.85 -2.26
N THR A 40 -8.06 -6.31 -3.45
CA THR A 40 -6.81 -6.44 -4.20
C THR A 40 -6.18 -5.07 -4.34
N LEU A 41 -4.96 -4.92 -3.80
CA LEU A 41 -4.12 -3.76 -4.05
C LEU A 41 -2.98 -4.19 -4.98
N SER A 42 -2.87 -3.53 -6.13
CA SER A 42 -1.78 -3.77 -7.06
C SER A 42 -1.13 -2.45 -7.44
N SER A 43 0.20 -2.42 -7.44
CA SER A 43 0.94 -1.31 -8.05
C SER A 43 0.52 0.05 -7.47
N SER A 44 0.21 0.11 -6.17
CA SER A 44 -0.39 1.27 -5.51
C SER A 44 0.49 1.81 -4.39
N THR A 45 0.25 3.06 -3.97
CA THR A 45 1.00 3.71 -2.90
C THR A 45 0.05 4.19 -1.80
N LEU A 46 0.18 3.60 -0.60
CA LEU A 46 -0.50 4.02 0.62
C LEU A 46 0.54 4.55 1.60
N SER A 47 0.67 5.88 1.69
CA SER A 47 1.68 6.51 2.56
C SER A 47 1.17 7.79 3.21
N GLY A 48 1.75 8.18 4.34
CA GLY A 48 1.40 9.44 5.01
C GLY A 48 -0.04 9.50 5.53
N ASN A 49 -0.74 8.37 5.63
CA ASN A 49 -2.07 8.31 6.22
C ASN A 49 -1.96 8.23 7.76
N HIS A 50 -2.93 8.83 8.47
CA HIS A 50 -2.94 8.94 9.93
C HIS A 50 -4.23 8.39 10.55
N ALA A 51 -4.13 7.31 11.31
CA ALA A 51 -5.22 6.82 12.15
C ALA A 51 -4.98 7.19 13.62
N SER A 52 -6.00 7.65 14.36
CA SER A 52 -5.82 7.91 15.80
C SER A 52 -5.71 6.62 16.62
N GLU A 53 -6.26 5.51 16.15
CA GLU A 53 -6.31 4.22 16.85
C GLU A 53 -5.44 3.16 16.14
N GLN A 54 -5.95 2.51 15.09
CA GLN A 54 -5.30 1.35 14.46
C GLN A 54 -5.20 1.47 12.93
N GLY A 55 -4.15 0.86 12.35
CA GLY A 55 -4.03 0.67 10.90
C GLY A 55 -3.97 2.00 10.15
N GLY A 56 -2.91 2.77 10.33
CA GLY A 56 -2.76 4.08 9.67
C GLY A 56 -2.89 3.98 8.15
N GLY A 57 -2.20 3.00 7.56
CA GLY A 57 -2.37 2.64 6.16
C GLY A 57 -3.65 1.81 5.93
N ILE A 58 -3.65 0.56 6.41
CA ILE A 58 -4.78 -0.37 6.24
C ILE A 58 -5.26 -0.91 7.59
N GLN A 59 -6.57 -0.92 7.81
CA GLN A 59 -7.20 -1.65 8.92
C GLN A 59 -8.18 -2.68 8.38
N ILE A 60 -8.03 -3.94 8.78
CA ILE A 60 -8.93 -5.04 8.42
C ILE A 60 -9.59 -5.56 9.70
N SER A 61 -10.91 -5.39 9.80
CA SER A 61 -11.65 -5.83 10.98
C SER A 61 -11.66 -7.36 11.11
N HIS A 62 -11.21 -7.86 12.26
CA HIS A 62 -11.09 -9.29 12.62
C HIS A 62 -12.40 -10.10 12.64
N ALA A 63 -13.53 -9.54 12.19
CA ALA A 63 -14.84 -10.18 12.30
C ALA A 63 -15.01 -11.41 11.39
N ALA A 64 -14.19 -11.57 10.35
CA ALA A 64 -14.15 -12.76 9.52
C ALA A 64 -12.69 -13.26 9.39
N LEU A 65 -12.40 -14.44 9.94
CA LEU A 65 -11.11 -15.14 9.85
C LEU A 65 -10.71 -15.51 8.40
N GLU A 66 -11.50 -15.11 7.41
CA GLU A 66 -11.35 -15.43 5.97
C GLU A 66 -11.31 -14.18 5.07
N SER A 67 -11.42 -12.96 5.62
CA SER A 67 -11.25 -11.73 4.82
C SER A 67 -9.76 -11.45 4.64
N THR A 68 -9.20 -11.85 3.50
CA THR A 68 -7.83 -11.51 3.11
C THR A 68 -7.81 -10.28 2.20
N THR A 69 -6.82 -9.42 2.38
CA THR A 69 -6.48 -8.39 1.40
C THR A 69 -5.21 -8.84 0.69
N GLU A 70 -5.32 -9.12 -0.60
CA GLU A 70 -4.19 -9.47 -1.45
C GLU A 70 -3.45 -8.18 -1.84
N ILE A 71 -2.13 -8.19 -1.69
CA ILE A 71 -1.29 -7.06 -2.05
C ILE A 71 -0.13 -7.50 -2.95
N ALA A 72 0.09 -6.77 -4.04
CA ALA A 72 1.17 -6.99 -4.98
C ALA A 72 1.80 -5.65 -5.36
N ASN A 73 3.14 -5.60 -5.47
CA ASN A 73 3.85 -4.43 -5.99
C ASN A 73 3.41 -3.09 -5.36
N THR A 74 3.05 -3.12 -4.08
CA THR A 74 2.41 -1.99 -3.41
C THR A 74 3.33 -1.42 -2.34
N ILE A 75 3.40 -0.09 -2.26
CA ILE A 75 4.01 0.61 -1.13
C ILE A 75 2.96 0.82 -0.05
N LEU A 76 3.20 0.28 1.14
CA LEU A 76 2.43 0.50 2.35
C LEU A 76 3.39 0.92 3.47
N ALA A 77 3.76 2.20 3.49
CA ALA A 77 4.82 2.68 4.37
C ALA A 77 4.67 4.16 4.73
N GLY A 78 5.26 4.57 5.85
CA GLY A 78 5.24 5.97 6.28
C GLY A 78 3.87 6.43 6.76
N ASN A 79 2.98 5.51 7.11
CA ASN A 79 1.70 5.82 7.76
C ASN A 79 1.89 5.89 9.28
N THR A 80 0.91 6.43 10.00
CA THR A 80 0.98 6.60 11.46
C THR A 80 -0.31 6.15 12.13
N ALA A 81 -0.18 5.45 13.27
CA ALA A 81 -1.27 5.09 14.15
C ALA A 81 -0.77 4.81 15.57
N SER A 82 -1.68 4.76 16.55
CA SER A 82 -1.32 4.33 17.91
C SER A 82 -0.92 2.86 17.96
N ALA A 83 -1.51 2.01 17.12
CA ALA A 83 -1.12 0.63 16.90
C ALA A 83 -1.17 0.29 15.40
N GLY A 84 -0.19 -0.46 14.89
CA GLY A 84 -0.14 -0.85 13.48
C GLY A 84 -0.11 0.35 12.53
N PRO A 85 0.98 1.13 12.50
CA PRO A 85 1.05 2.34 11.67
C PRO A 85 0.77 2.05 10.20
N ASP A 86 1.35 1.01 9.62
CA ASP A 86 1.16 0.68 8.21
C ASP A 86 0.01 -0.30 7.97
N CYS A 87 -0.16 -1.31 8.81
CA CYS A 87 -1.31 -2.19 8.73
C CYS A 87 -1.74 -2.75 10.10
N ASP A 88 -2.99 -3.19 10.16
CA ASP A 88 -3.57 -4.02 11.22
C ASP A 88 -4.54 -5.03 10.59
N GLY A 89 -4.36 -6.32 10.90
CA GLY A 89 -5.12 -7.44 10.32
C GLY A 89 -4.32 -8.34 9.35
N ILE A 90 -5.02 -9.13 8.52
CA ILE A 90 -4.42 -10.17 7.66
C ILE A 90 -4.18 -9.64 6.24
N LEU A 91 -2.92 -9.63 5.81
CA LEU A 91 -2.50 -9.28 4.45
C LEU A 91 -1.87 -10.50 3.78
N ASP A 92 -2.27 -10.78 2.55
CA ASP A 92 -1.72 -11.87 1.74
C ASP A 92 -0.83 -11.30 0.64
N SER A 93 0.45 -11.68 0.65
CA SER A 93 1.44 -11.12 -0.29
C SER A 93 1.46 -11.92 -1.58
N MET A 94 1.20 -11.24 -2.69
CA MET A 94 1.45 -11.75 -4.04
C MET A 94 2.86 -11.38 -4.55
N GLY A 95 3.69 -10.76 -3.69
CA GLY A 95 5.08 -10.41 -3.94
C GLY A 95 5.35 -8.94 -4.26
N ASN A 96 6.64 -8.58 -4.16
CA ASN A 96 7.22 -7.29 -4.50
C ASN A 96 6.57 -6.08 -3.78
N ASN A 97 6.08 -6.26 -2.56
CA ASN A 97 5.54 -5.18 -1.75
C ASN A 97 6.64 -4.49 -0.94
N LEU A 98 6.49 -3.20 -0.68
CA LEU A 98 7.30 -2.48 0.29
C LEU A 98 6.43 -2.09 1.48
N ILE A 99 6.62 -2.76 2.61
CA ILE A 99 5.87 -2.47 3.84
C ILE A 99 6.81 -1.90 4.89
N GLY A 100 6.51 -0.69 5.35
CA GLY A 100 7.34 0.03 6.32
C GLY A 100 7.38 -0.68 7.67
N ASP A 101 6.23 -1.09 8.19
CA ASP A 101 6.08 -1.84 9.44
C ASP A 101 5.00 -2.93 9.36
N THR A 102 5.41 -4.18 9.48
CA THR A 102 4.51 -5.35 9.48
C THR A 102 4.06 -5.79 10.89
N GLY A 103 4.51 -5.12 11.95
CA GLY A 103 4.46 -5.65 13.32
C GLY A 103 3.07 -5.90 13.91
N ALA A 104 2.03 -5.25 13.40
CA ALA A 104 0.64 -5.47 13.81
C ALA A 104 -0.17 -6.30 12.80
N CYS A 105 0.47 -6.76 11.74
CA CYS A 105 -0.19 -7.45 10.63
C CYS A 105 0.13 -8.94 10.69
N VAL A 106 -0.87 -9.77 10.42
CA VAL A 106 -0.60 -11.16 10.07
C VAL A 106 -0.22 -11.15 8.60
N TYR A 107 1.09 -11.27 8.35
CA TYR A 107 1.65 -11.16 7.01
C TYR A 107 2.55 -12.36 6.71
N THR A 108 2.29 -13.01 5.58
CA THR A 108 3.20 -14.02 5.04
C THR A 108 4.00 -13.38 3.90
N PRO A 109 5.33 -13.22 4.05
CA PRO A 109 6.15 -12.64 3.00
C PRO A 109 6.09 -13.43 1.69
N GLY A 110 5.90 -12.71 0.59
CA GLY A 110 6.04 -13.16 -0.78
C GLY A 110 7.45 -12.89 -1.32
N SER A 111 7.69 -13.35 -2.55
CA SER A 111 8.97 -13.11 -3.23
C SER A 111 9.16 -11.63 -3.54
N GLY A 112 10.37 -11.10 -3.31
CA GLY A 112 10.71 -9.71 -3.64
C GLY A 112 10.17 -8.66 -2.67
N ASP A 113 9.47 -9.05 -1.60
CA ASP A 113 8.99 -8.11 -0.60
C ASP A 113 10.15 -7.44 0.16
N VAL A 114 10.00 -6.15 0.42
CA VAL A 114 10.89 -5.31 1.23
C VAL A 114 10.15 -4.93 2.51
N LEU A 115 10.53 -5.52 3.64
CA LEU A 115 9.75 -5.45 4.88
C LEU A 115 10.55 -4.81 6.00
N GLY A 116 9.93 -3.86 6.71
CA GLY A 116 10.41 -3.37 7.99
C GLY A 116 9.63 -3.93 9.17
N THR A 117 10.10 -3.52 10.35
CA THR A 117 9.53 -3.92 11.65
C THR A 117 9.23 -2.67 12.48
N SER A 118 8.44 -2.81 13.55
CA SER A 118 8.15 -1.67 14.44
C SER A 118 9.39 -1.08 15.09
N SER A 119 10.48 -1.84 15.22
CA SER A 119 11.76 -1.36 15.75
C SER A 119 12.69 -0.75 14.70
N GLN A 120 12.49 -1.11 13.43
CA GLN A 120 13.30 -0.67 12.31
C GLN A 120 12.41 -0.63 11.06
N PRO A 121 11.58 0.42 10.93
CA PRO A 121 10.70 0.54 9.77
C PRO A 121 11.52 0.85 8.51
N VAL A 122 11.04 0.40 7.36
CA VAL A 122 11.63 0.74 6.06
C VAL A 122 11.05 2.07 5.59
N ASP A 123 11.92 3.04 5.29
CA ASP A 123 11.54 4.29 4.64
C ASP A 123 11.42 4.07 3.11
N PRO A 124 10.24 4.32 2.51
CA PRO A 124 10.06 4.19 1.06
C PRO A 124 10.73 5.34 0.29
N ARG A 125 11.19 6.39 0.97
CA ARG A 125 11.84 7.58 0.40
C ARG A 125 11.00 8.21 -0.71
N LEU A 126 9.77 8.58 -0.35
CA LEU A 126 8.81 9.22 -1.24
C LEU A 126 8.93 10.75 -1.17
N ALA A 127 8.71 11.40 -2.32
CA ALA A 127 8.45 12.83 -2.35
C ALA A 127 7.03 13.14 -1.80
N PRO A 128 6.79 14.38 -1.31
CA PRO A 128 5.43 14.85 -0.99
C PRO A 128 4.45 14.69 -2.16
N LEU A 129 3.17 14.44 -1.83
CA LEU A 129 2.08 14.33 -2.79
C LEU A 129 1.97 15.64 -3.60
N ARG A 130 2.09 15.55 -4.92
CA ARG A 130 2.05 16.72 -5.81
C ARG A 130 1.62 16.33 -7.22
N ASP A 131 1.40 17.33 -8.06
CA ASP A 131 1.22 17.12 -9.49
C ASP A 131 2.57 16.72 -10.11
N ASN A 132 2.64 15.51 -10.65
CA ASN A 132 3.81 14.94 -11.33
C ASN A 132 3.48 14.65 -12.81
N GLU A 133 2.71 15.52 -13.45
CA GLU A 133 2.37 15.45 -14.89
C GLU A 133 1.39 14.32 -15.26
N GLY A 134 0.53 13.92 -14.31
CA GLY A 134 -0.49 12.87 -14.48
C GLY A 134 -1.93 13.36 -14.28
N PRO A 135 -2.94 12.51 -14.46
CA PRO A 135 -4.35 12.88 -14.27
C PRO A 135 -4.71 13.13 -12.80
N THR A 136 -3.87 12.68 -11.85
CA THR A 136 -4.04 12.86 -10.41
C THR A 136 -2.68 13.07 -9.75
N GLN A 137 -2.66 13.62 -8.53
CA GLN A 137 -1.42 13.77 -7.77
C GLN A 137 -0.85 12.41 -7.37
N THR A 138 0.48 12.32 -7.37
CA THR A 138 1.22 11.10 -7.05
C THR A 138 2.42 11.42 -6.15
N GLN A 139 3.10 10.39 -5.65
CA GLN A 139 4.35 10.54 -4.90
C GLN A 139 5.50 9.93 -5.70
N GLU A 140 6.46 10.76 -6.07
CA GLU A 140 7.67 10.33 -6.78
C GLU A 140 8.61 9.53 -5.87
N LEU A 141 9.31 8.55 -6.44
CA LEU A 141 10.39 7.82 -5.77
C LEU A 141 11.68 8.65 -5.76
N LEU A 142 12.18 9.00 -4.56
CA LEU A 142 13.42 9.76 -4.44
C LEU A 142 14.65 8.88 -4.74
N PRO A 143 15.79 9.48 -5.14
CA PRO A 143 17.02 8.75 -5.41
C PRO A 143 17.46 7.81 -4.28
N GLY A 144 17.55 6.51 -4.57
CA GLY A 144 17.91 5.46 -3.63
C GLY A 144 16.74 4.97 -2.76
N SER A 145 15.50 5.24 -3.17
CA SER A 145 14.34 4.53 -2.67
C SER A 145 14.50 3.03 -2.89
N PRO A 146 14.15 2.18 -1.89
CA PRO A 146 14.17 0.74 -2.05
C PRO A 146 13.02 0.21 -2.93
N ALA A 147 12.11 1.07 -3.39
CA ALA A 147 11.08 0.70 -4.35
C ALA A 147 11.58 0.69 -5.81
N ILE A 148 12.72 1.33 -6.08
CA ILE A 148 13.25 1.46 -7.45
C ILE A 148 13.76 0.09 -7.94
N ASP A 149 13.39 -0.28 -9.17
CA ASP A 149 13.76 -1.52 -9.84
C ASP A 149 13.50 -2.78 -8.99
N SER A 150 12.50 -2.73 -8.11
CA SER A 150 12.20 -3.78 -7.12
C SER A 150 10.80 -4.39 -7.32
N GLY A 151 10.06 -3.94 -8.33
CA GLY A 151 8.78 -4.48 -8.74
C GLY A 151 8.89 -5.79 -9.54
N GLY A 152 7.81 -6.55 -9.56
CA GLY A 152 7.68 -7.84 -10.24
C GLY A 152 6.99 -7.76 -11.60
N ASP A 153 7.19 -8.79 -12.41
CA ASP A 153 6.66 -8.89 -13.78
C ASP A 153 5.17 -9.33 -13.86
N GLY A 154 4.42 -9.21 -12.75
CA GLY A 154 3.04 -9.68 -12.62
C GLY A 154 2.05 -9.00 -13.58
N PRO A 155 0.74 -9.36 -13.53
CA PRO A 155 -0.33 -8.84 -14.40
C PRO A 155 -0.70 -7.37 -14.11
N GLU A 156 0.29 -6.57 -13.75
CA GLU A 156 0.14 -5.16 -13.48
C GLU A 156 -0.20 -4.38 -14.75
N PRO A 157 -0.77 -3.18 -14.59
CA PRO A 157 -1.00 -2.29 -15.72
C PRO A 157 0.30 -1.96 -16.47
N GLU A 158 0.20 -1.74 -17.78
CA GLU A 158 1.36 -1.41 -18.61
C GLU A 158 1.93 0.00 -18.32
N SER A 159 1.11 0.87 -17.76
CA SER A 159 1.45 2.24 -17.38
C SER A 159 1.33 2.47 -15.87
N ASP A 160 2.01 3.47 -15.32
CA ASP A 160 1.86 3.94 -13.94
C ASP A 160 0.64 4.88 -13.78
N GLN A 161 0.44 5.48 -12.60
CA GLN A 161 -0.70 6.38 -12.35
C GLN A 161 -0.71 7.64 -13.23
N ARG A 162 0.43 8.03 -13.81
CA ARG A 162 0.55 9.17 -14.74
C ARG A 162 0.23 8.79 -16.17
N GLY A 163 0.19 7.49 -16.49
CA GLY A 163 0.08 6.98 -17.86
C GLY A 163 1.43 6.65 -18.50
N GLU A 164 2.52 6.77 -17.76
CA GLU A 164 3.88 6.49 -18.23
C GLU A 164 4.17 4.97 -18.23
N PRO A 165 4.92 4.41 -19.19
CA PRO A 165 5.22 2.98 -19.20
C PRO A 165 5.91 2.53 -17.90
N ARG A 166 5.48 1.40 -17.31
CA ARG A 166 6.06 0.83 -16.08
C ARG A 166 7.39 0.10 -16.28
N ARG A 167 7.91 -0.01 -17.50
CA ARG A 167 9.23 -0.62 -17.72
C ARG A 167 10.14 0.43 -18.34
N LYS A 168 10.84 1.17 -17.48
CA LYS A 168 11.85 2.16 -17.89
C LYS A 168 13.27 1.71 -17.54
N GLY A 169 13.43 0.94 -16.47
CA GLY A 169 14.69 0.40 -16.00
C GLY A 169 14.86 -1.12 -16.20
N PRO A 170 15.85 -1.71 -15.51
CA PRO A 170 16.03 -3.16 -15.39
C PRO A 170 14.78 -3.92 -14.91
N ALA A 171 13.99 -3.31 -14.03
CA ALA A 171 12.72 -3.85 -13.57
C ALA A 171 11.67 -2.72 -13.49
N ARG A 172 10.46 -3.06 -13.05
CA ARG A 172 9.45 -2.07 -12.69
C ARG A 172 9.74 -1.54 -11.29
N ASP A 173 9.20 -0.38 -10.96
CA ASP A 173 9.21 0.10 -9.58
C ASP A 173 8.02 -0.45 -8.78
N ILE A 174 8.19 -0.56 -7.47
CA ILE A 174 7.09 -0.85 -6.54
C ILE A 174 6.23 0.42 -6.37
N GLY A 175 4.92 0.28 -6.42
CA GLY A 175 3.97 1.37 -6.14
C GLY A 175 3.34 2.03 -7.38
N ALA A 176 2.70 3.18 -7.18
CA ALA A 176 1.91 3.85 -8.21
C ALA A 176 2.71 4.69 -9.23
N PHE A 177 4.02 4.86 -9.00
CA PHE A 177 4.90 5.72 -9.78
C PHE A 177 6.09 4.92 -10.32
N GLU A 178 6.40 5.12 -11.60
CA GLU A 178 7.61 4.56 -12.24
C GLU A 178 8.67 5.64 -12.48
N ARG A 179 9.93 5.40 -12.14
CA ARG A 179 11.01 6.36 -12.31
C ARG A 179 11.67 6.35 -13.68
#